data_AF-A0A0N1F9P3-F1
#
_entry.id   AF-A0A0N1F9P3-F1
#
_cell.length_a   1.000
_cell.length_b   1.000
_cell.length_c   1.000
_cell.angle_alpha   90.00
_cell.angle_beta   90.00
_cell.angle_gamma   90.00
#
_symmetry.space_group_name_H-M   'P 1'
#
loop_
_entity.id
_entity.type
_entity.pdbx_description
1 polymer ?
#
loop_
_entity_poly.entity_id
_entity_poly.type
_entity_poly.pdbx_seq_one_letter_code
_entity_poly.pdbx_strand_id
1 'polypeptide(L)'
;MASTIRTGAGYLCAALLGATIMTVGAQAQPDMQQAQQRAQQMQQFQQQQMQQRQQEQQMNMQRDQQAQQMQQQFRQQDMQQHQQEQQMNMQRDQQMQQMQQQFRQQQMQLDQQERQMGNQPGGREQIARQREQFRMQQQQQMQQMQQQFRQQDEQLRQQHMQMQQQQDQQRRQMMQGPQNW
;
A
#
# COMPACT_ATOMS: atom_id res chain seq x y z
N MET A 1 -74.53 46.49 -46.86
CA MET A 1 -75.46 46.76 -47.97
C MET A 1 -74.65 46.81 -49.25
N ALA A 2 -75.14 46.22 -50.37
CA ALA A 2 -74.58 46.21 -51.74
C ALA A 2 -73.10 45.72 -51.89
N SER A 3 -72.74 44.67 -52.65
CA SER A 3 -73.06 44.21 -54.02
C SER A 3 -72.23 44.85 -55.15
N THR A 4 -71.99 44.07 -56.23
CA THR A 4 -71.30 44.38 -57.52
C THR A 4 -69.81 43.97 -57.54
N ILE A 5 -69.30 42.93 -58.22
CA ILE A 5 -69.51 42.27 -59.54
C ILE A 5 -68.69 42.89 -60.71
N ARG A 6 -67.59 42.24 -61.11
CA ARG A 6 -67.17 41.84 -62.50
C ARG A 6 -65.76 41.22 -62.45
N THR A 7 -65.48 40.03 -63.02
CA THR A 7 -65.26 39.72 -64.46
C THR A 7 -64.11 40.53 -65.06
N GLY A 8 -63.06 39.97 -65.70
CA GLY A 8 -62.73 38.58 -66.00
C GLY A 8 -61.94 38.47 -67.32
N ALA A 9 -60.69 37.97 -67.27
CA ALA A 9 -59.82 37.53 -68.37
C ALA A 9 -58.55 36.94 -67.69
N GLY A 10 -57.97 35.80 -68.04
CA GLY A 10 -58.11 35.00 -69.26
C GLY A 10 -56.85 35.18 -70.12
N TYR A 11 -55.83 34.35 -69.92
CA TYR A 11 -54.81 34.01 -70.93
C TYR A 11 -54.04 32.74 -70.52
N LEU A 12 -54.12 31.71 -71.36
CA LEU A 12 -53.25 30.53 -71.32
C LEU A 12 -52.05 30.82 -72.22
N CYS A 13 -50.83 30.59 -71.72
CA CYS A 13 -49.63 30.40 -72.54
C CYS A 13 -48.83 29.23 -71.97
N ALA A 14 -48.21 28.46 -72.86
CA ALA A 14 -47.76 27.10 -72.57
C ALA A 14 -46.23 26.94 -72.64
N ALA A 15 -45.82 25.73 -72.24
CA ALA A 15 -44.74 24.96 -72.85
C ALA A 15 -43.26 25.22 -72.44
N LEU A 16 -42.72 24.15 -71.82
CA LEU A 16 -41.45 23.47 -72.16
C LEU A 16 -40.08 24.02 -71.71
N LEU A 17 -39.47 23.21 -70.83
CA LEU A 17 -38.09 22.67 -70.87
C LEU A 17 -36.87 23.61 -70.79
N GLY A 18 -35.94 23.28 -69.88
CA GLY A 18 -34.55 23.75 -69.90
C GLY A 18 -33.85 23.61 -68.56
N ALA A 19 -33.10 22.52 -68.36
CA ALA A 19 -32.24 22.32 -67.18
C ALA A 19 -30.78 22.68 -67.49
N THR A 20 -30.04 23.25 -66.52
CA THR A 20 -28.60 23.01 -66.20
C THR A 20 -28.19 23.83 -64.95
N ILE A 21 -27.20 23.36 -64.19
CA ILE A 21 -26.79 23.81 -62.83
C ILE A 21 -25.37 24.41 -62.84
N MET A 22 -25.03 25.31 -61.88
CA MET A 22 -23.73 25.54 -61.15
C MET A 22 -23.61 27.04 -60.72
N THR A 23 -23.45 27.49 -59.46
CA THR A 23 -22.35 27.37 -58.43
C THR A 23 -21.02 28.06 -58.84
N VAL A 24 -20.27 28.85 -58.04
CA VAL A 24 -20.07 29.02 -56.56
C VAL A 24 -19.70 30.50 -56.21
N GLY A 25 -19.90 30.99 -54.96
CA GLY A 25 -19.19 32.20 -54.45
C GLY A 25 -19.58 32.72 -53.04
N ALA A 26 -18.73 32.54 -52.02
CA ALA A 26 -18.84 33.12 -50.65
C ALA A 26 -17.51 33.88 -50.30
N GLN A 27 -17.22 34.51 -49.14
CA GLN A 27 -17.17 34.04 -47.73
C GLN A 27 -16.78 35.20 -46.75
N ALA A 28 -16.75 34.89 -45.43
CA ALA A 28 -16.24 35.65 -44.25
C ALA A 28 -17.29 36.56 -43.54
N GLN A 29 -17.71 36.32 -42.29
CA GLN A 29 -16.86 36.33 -41.07
C GLN A 29 -17.53 35.54 -39.89
N PRO A 30 -17.06 34.32 -39.52
CA PRO A 30 -17.81 33.39 -38.66
C PRO A 30 -17.38 33.31 -37.16
N ASP A 31 -16.47 34.16 -36.69
CA ASP A 31 -15.76 33.97 -35.41
C ASP A 31 -16.62 34.10 -34.14
N MET A 32 -17.49 35.11 -34.04
CA MET A 32 -18.20 35.38 -32.78
C MET A 32 -19.18 34.26 -32.39
N GLN A 33 -19.81 33.62 -33.38
CA GLN A 33 -20.66 32.45 -33.17
C GLN A 33 -19.84 31.22 -32.77
N GLN A 34 -18.64 31.04 -33.34
CA GLN A 34 -17.75 29.94 -32.98
C GLN A 34 -17.21 30.09 -31.54
N ALA A 35 -16.86 31.31 -31.14
CA ALA A 35 -16.47 31.62 -29.76
C ALA A 35 -17.62 31.38 -28.76
N GLN A 36 -18.84 31.78 -29.10
CA GLN A 36 -20.02 31.60 -28.24
C GLN A 36 -20.43 30.12 -28.10
N GLN A 37 -20.35 29.33 -29.18
CA GLN A 37 -20.53 27.87 -29.14
C GLN A 37 -19.44 27.20 -28.28
N ARG A 38 -18.17 27.63 -28.40
CA ARG A 38 -17.06 27.09 -27.60
C ARG A 38 -17.20 27.43 -26.11
N ALA A 39 -17.70 28.62 -25.78
CA ALA A 39 -17.98 29.02 -24.41
C ALA A 39 -19.10 28.16 -23.78
N GLN A 40 -20.18 27.88 -24.53
CA GLN A 40 -21.25 26.98 -24.09
C GLN A 40 -20.76 25.53 -23.90
N GLN A 41 -19.90 25.02 -24.81
CA GLN A 41 -19.27 23.71 -24.64
C GLN A 41 -18.38 23.65 -23.39
N MET A 42 -17.54 24.67 -23.12
CA MET A 42 -16.75 24.71 -21.89
C MET A 42 -17.62 24.77 -20.63
N GLN A 43 -18.75 25.47 -20.67
CA GLN A 43 -19.67 25.54 -19.53
C GLN A 43 -20.33 24.19 -19.25
N GLN A 44 -20.74 23.45 -20.28
CA GLN A 44 -21.24 22.08 -20.14
C GLN A 44 -20.15 21.12 -19.63
N PHE A 45 -18.94 21.19 -20.19
CA PHE A 45 -17.81 20.36 -19.76
C PHE A 45 -17.42 20.61 -18.29
N GLN A 46 -17.36 21.88 -17.87
CA GLN A 46 -17.09 22.24 -16.48
C GLN A 46 -18.19 21.77 -15.52
N GLN A 47 -19.45 21.78 -15.96
CA GLN A 47 -20.58 21.28 -15.17
C GLN A 47 -20.56 19.74 -15.06
N GLN A 48 -20.21 19.03 -16.14
CA GLN A 48 -19.93 17.58 -16.12
C GLN A 48 -18.77 17.24 -15.18
N GLN A 49 -17.65 17.97 -15.26
CA GLN A 49 -16.48 17.74 -14.40
C GLN A 49 -16.80 18.02 -12.92
N MET A 50 -17.69 18.97 -12.61
CA MET A 50 -18.16 19.19 -11.24
C MET A 50 -18.96 17.98 -10.72
N GLN A 51 -19.87 17.43 -11.53
CA GLN A 51 -20.63 16.24 -11.18
C GLN A 51 -19.74 15.01 -11.00
N GLN A 52 -18.78 14.79 -11.91
CA GLN A 52 -17.77 13.72 -11.75
C GLN A 52 -17.02 13.86 -10.42
N ARG A 53 -16.51 15.06 -10.08
CA ARG A 53 -15.79 15.24 -8.80
C ARG A 53 -16.65 15.04 -7.55
N GLN A 54 -17.94 15.37 -7.58
CA GLN A 54 -18.84 15.03 -6.45
C GLN A 54 -19.03 13.51 -6.32
N GLN A 55 -19.20 12.81 -7.45
CA GLN A 55 -19.34 11.35 -7.48
C GLN A 55 -18.05 10.64 -7.02
N GLU A 56 -16.88 11.13 -7.47
CA GLU A 56 -15.56 10.67 -7.01
C GLU A 56 -15.38 10.90 -5.50
N GLN A 57 -15.71 12.10 -4.98
CA GLN A 57 -15.61 12.40 -3.55
C GLN A 57 -16.50 11.47 -2.69
N GLN A 58 -17.72 11.18 -3.13
CA GLN A 58 -18.62 10.27 -2.43
C GLN A 58 -18.08 8.83 -2.43
N MET A 59 -17.55 8.37 -3.58
CA MET A 59 -16.88 7.07 -3.68
C MET A 59 -15.64 6.98 -2.78
N ASN A 60 -14.80 8.03 -2.78
CA ASN A 60 -13.58 8.06 -1.98
C ASN A 60 -13.89 8.04 -0.48
N MET A 61 -14.88 8.80 0.00
CA MET A 61 -15.30 8.74 1.41
C MET A 61 -15.79 7.33 1.82
N GLN A 62 -16.50 6.64 0.94
CA GLN A 62 -16.96 5.26 1.22
C GLN A 62 -15.78 4.28 1.27
N ARG A 63 -14.83 4.41 0.33
CA ARG A 63 -13.57 3.66 0.31
C ARG A 63 -12.71 3.92 1.55
N ASP A 64 -12.57 5.18 1.98
CA ASP A 64 -11.80 5.55 3.16
C ASP A 64 -12.42 4.99 4.44
N GLN A 65 -13.76 4.98 4.57
CA GLN A 65 -14.43 4.33 5.69
C GLN A 65 -14.17 2.81 5.71
N GLN A 66 -14.23 2.14 4.56
CA GLN A 66 -13.90 0.71 4.45
C GLN A 66 -12.43 0.43 4.81
N ALA A 67 -11.50 1.26 4.31
CA ALA A 67 -10.08 1.16 4.62
C ALA A 67 -9.78 1.38 6.11
N GLN A 68 -10.47 2.32 6.77
CA GLN A 68 -10.33 2.55 8.21
C GLN A 68 -10.84 1.37 9.05
N GLN A 69 -11.97 0.77 8.69
CA GLN A 69 -12.48 -0.43 9.40
C GLN A 69 -11.50 -1.60 9.28
N MET A 70 -11.01 -1.86 8.07
CA MET A 70 -10.02 -2.92 7.84
C MET A 70 -8.69 -2.63 8.57
N GLN A 71 -8.24 -1.37 8.60
CA GLN A 71 -7.05 -0.97 9.37
C GLN A 71 -7.22 -1.21 10.88
N GLN A 72 -8.41 -1.02 11.45
CA GLN A 72 -8.68 -1.34 12.85
C GLN A 72 -8.66 -2.85 13.13
N GLN A 73 -9.15 -3.67 12.19
CA GLN A 73 -9.05 -5.13 12.28
C GLN A 73 -7.59 -5.59 12.25
N PHE A 74 -6.79 -5.07 11.30
CA PHE A 74 -5.36 -5.37 11.22
C PHE A 74 -4.58 -4.91 12.46
N ARG A 75 -4.86 -3.73 13.00
CA ARG A 75 -4.20 -3.24 14.22
C ARG A 75 -4.45 -4.15 15.43
N GLN A 76 -5.65 -4.72 15.55
CA GLN A 76 -5.95 -5.69 16.60
C GLN A 76 -5.18 -7.00 16.41
N GLN A 77 -5.10 -7.50 15.17
CA GLN A 77 -4.37 -8.72 14.85
C GLN A 77 -2.84 -8.57 15.03
N ASP A 78 -2.30 -7.39 14.72
CA ASP A 78 -0.91 -7.03 14.93
C ASP A 78 -0.56 -6.94 16.43
N MET A 79 -1.40 -6.27 17.23
CA MET A 79 -1.27 -6.23 18.70
C MET A 79 -1.23 -7.62 19.35
N GLN A 80 -2.10 -8.54 18.91
CA GLN A 80 -2.13 -9.91 19.44
C GLN A 80 -0.85 -10.68 19.11
N GLN A 81 -0.35 -10.56 17.88
CA GLN A 81 0.93 -11.17 17.48
C GLN A 81 2.11 -10.58 18.23
N HIS A 82 2.18 -9.25 18.36
CA HIS A 82 3.28 -8.60 19.07
C HIS A 82 3.29 -8.97 20.56
N GLN A 83 2.13 -9.13 21.19
CA GLN A 83 2.03 -9.64 22.56
C GLN A 83 2.53 -11.09 22.69
N GLN A 84 2.20 -11.96 21.72
CA GLN A 84 2.69 -13.34 21.68
C GLN A 84 4.21 -13.41 21.48
N GLU A 85 4.74 -12.62 20.53
CA GLU A 85 6.17 -12.49 20.25
C GLU A 85 6.92 -11.96 21.48
N GLN A 86 6.40 -10.94 22.16
CA GLN A 86 6.97 -10.39 23.38
C GLN A 86 7.01 -11.42 24.52
N GLN A 87 5.94 -12.21 24.71
CA GLN A 87 5.90 -13.26 25.73
C GLN A 87 6.96 -14.34 25.46
N MET A 88 7.11 -14.78 24.21
CA MET A 88 8.11 -15.77 23.82
C MET A 88 9.54 -15.22 23.94
N ASN A 89 9.78 -13.97 23.53
CA ASN A 89 11.07 -13.30 23.72
C ASN A 89 11.44 -13.16 25.21
N MET A 90 10.50 -12.85 26.10
CA MET A 90 10.77 -12.86 27.55
C MET A 90 11.15 -14.26 28.07
N GLN A 91 10.50 -15.32 27.58
CA GLN A 91 10.82 -16.69 27.97
C GLN A 91 12.23 -17.10 27.48
N ARG A 92 12.55 -16.76 26.22
CA ARG A 92 13.87 -16.92 25.60
C ARG A 92 14.96 -16.21 26.41
N ASP A 93 14.75 -14.94 26.73
CA ASP A 93 15.69 -14.12 27.48
C ASP A 93 15.88 -14.65 28.90
N GLN A 94 14.81 -15.12 29.56
CA GLN A 94 14.91 -15.77 30.86
C GLN A 94 15.75 -17.06 30.78
N GLN A 95 15.55 -17.90 29.77
CA GLN A 95 16.33 -19.13 29.57
C GLN A 95 17.81 -18.81 29.30
N MET A 96 18.10 -17.83 28.44
CA MET A 96 19.47 -17.37 28.16
C MET A 96 20.12 -16.78 29.42
N GLN A 97 19.37 -16.02 30.22
CA GLN A 97 19.85 -15.40 31.45
C GLN A 97 20.18 -16.45 32.52
N GLN A 98 19.34 -17.49 32.70
CA GLN A 98 19.63 -18.60 33.61
C GLN A 98 20.91 -19.35 33.19
N MET A 99 21.04 -19.70 31.90
CA MET A 99 22.25 -20.31 31.36
C MET A 99 23.49 -19.42 31.59
N GLN A 100 23.39 -18.11 31.32
CA GLN A 100 24.48 -17.17 31.53
C GLN A 100 24.86 -17.06 33.03
N GLN A 101 23.89 -17.10 33.95
CA GLN A 101 24.16 -17.14 35.39
C GLN A 101 24.89 -18.42 35.81
N GLN A 102 24.50 -19.59 35.28
CA GLN A 102 25.18 -20.86 35.54
C GLN A 102 26.64 -20.85 35.05
N PHE A 103 26.89 -20.29 33.85
CA PHE A 103 28.25 -20.12 33.35
C PHE A 103 29.06 -19.10 34.16
N ARG A 104 28.45 -17.97 34.57
CA ARG A 104 29.10 -16.95 35.40
C ARG A 104 29.55 -17.51 36.75
N GLN A 105 28.74 -18.36 37.39
CA GLN A 105 29.10 -19.01 38.65
C GLN A 105 30.32 -19.94 38.50
N GLN A 106 30.34 -20.79 37.47
CA GLN A 106 31.48 -21.65 37.17
C GLN A 106 32.74 -20.84 36.79
N GLN A 107 32.58 -19.74 36.03
CA GLN A 107 33.70 -18.84 35.73
C GLN A 107 34.26 -18.22 37.01
N MET A 108 33.43 -17.75 37.95
CA MET A 108 33.90 -17.23 39.24
C MET A 108 34.63 -18.29 40.08
N GLN A 109 34.22 -19.56 40.00
CA GLN A 109 34.91 -20.67 40.67
C GLN A 109 36.30 -20.91 40.06
N LEU A 110 36.40 -20.97 38.72
CA LEU A 110 37.69 -21.06 38.02
C LEU A 110 38.58 -19.86 38.32
N ASP A 111 38.04 -18.64 38.30
CA ASP A 111 38.78 -17.40 38.61
C ASP A 111 39.21 -17.34 40.10
N GLN A 112 38.49 -18.00 41.01
CA GLN A 112 38.91 -18.16 42.42
C GLN A 112 40.02 -19.21 42.56
N GLN A 113 39.95 -20.30 41.79
CA GLN A 113 40.99 -21.33 41.74
C GLN A 113 42.28 -20.77 41.11
N GLU A 114 42.16 -19.94 40.08
CA GLU A 114 43.27 -19.20 39.46
C GLU A 114 44.01 -18.32 40.49
N ARG A 115 43.27 -17.61 41.34
CA ARG A 115 43.87 -16.77 42.39
C ARG A 115 44.54 -17.56 43.51
N GLN A 116 44.09 -18.78 43.79
CA GLN A 116 44.69 -19.65 44.81
C GLN A 116 45.94 -20.38 44.30
N MET A 117 45.87 -20.95 43.08
CA MET A 117 46.99 -21.69 42.48
C MET A 117 47.94 -20.76 41.70
N GLY A 118 47.60 -19.48 41.55
CA GLY A 118 48.37 -18.49 40.81
C GLY A 118 49.74 -18.12 41.40
N ASN A 119 50.08 -18.61 42.59
CA ASN A 119 51.42 -18.47 43.16
C ASN A 119 52.28 -19.73 42.95
N GLN A 120 51.81 -20.72 42.18
CA GLN A 120 52.55 -21.94 41.83
C GLN A 120 52.93 -21.93 40.33
N PRO A 121 54.17 -22.28 39.96
CA PRO A 121 54.58 -22.38 38.55
C PRO A 121 53.81 -23.50 37.83
N GLY A 122 53.30 -23.24 36.63
CA GLY A 122 52.50 -24.18 35.84
C GLY A 122 51.01 -24.24 36.21
N GLY A 123 50.62 -23.77 37.41
CA GLY A 123 49.24 -23.74 37.87
C GLY A 123 48.37 -22.76 37.06
N ARG A 124 48.90 -21.56 36.78
CA ARG A 124 48.18 -20.55 35.97
C ARG A 124 47.89 -21.06 34.57
N GLU A 125 48.86 -21.70 33.92
CA GLU A 125 48.78 -22.21 32.55
C GLU A 125 47.84 -23.42 32.43
N GLN A 126 47.70 -24.21 33.50
CA GLN A 126 46.71 -25.28 33.57
C GLN A 126 45.29 -24.70 33.67
N ILE A 127 45.07 -23.71 34.53
CA ILE A 127 43.76 -23.07 34.74
C ILE A 127 43.35 -22.21 33.55
N ALA A 128 44.29 -21.49 32.93
CA ALA A 128 44.04 -20.72 31.71
C ALA A 128 43.51 -21.61 30.58
N ARG A 129 44.12 -22.78 30.36
CA ARG A 129 43.64 -23.77 29.39
C ARG A 129 42.28 -24.35 29.76
N GLN A 130 42.03 -24.62 31.05
CA GLN A 130 40.72 -25.10 31.52
C GLN A 130 39.62 -24.04 31.34
N ARG A 131 39.93 -22.76 31.61
CA ARG A 131 39.05 -21.59 31.39
C ARG A 131 38.78 -21.35 29.91
N GLU A 132 39.77 -21.57 29.05
CA GLU A 132 39.61 -21.48 27.60
C GLU A 132 38.73 -22.62 27.04
N GLN A 133 38.94 -23.87 27.49
CA GLN A 133 38.05 -24.99 27.19
C GLN A 133 36.61 -24.73 27.64
N PHE A 134 36.44 -24.22 28.86
CA PHE A 134 35.13 -23.84 29.40
C PHE A 134 34.46 -22.72 28.58
N ARG A 135 35.22 -21.70 28.17
CA ARG A 135 34.75 -20.62 27.29
C ARG A 135 34.32 -21.14 25.91
N MET A 136 35.07 -22.06 25.32
CA MET A 136 34.69 -22.71 24.05
C MET A 136 33.40 -23.51 24.21
N GLN A 137 33.26 -24.27 25.30
CA GLN A 137 32.03 -25.02 25.60
C GLN A 137 30.82 -24.09 25.81
N GLN A 138 30.98 -23.00 26.57
CA GLN A 138 29.96 -21.95 26.72
C GLN A 138 29.55 -21.38 25.37
N GLN A 139 30.52 -21.01 24.54
CA GLN A 139 30.26 -20.42 23.22
C GLN A 139 29.50 -21.40 22.32
N GLN A 140 29.87 -22.69 22.34
CA GLN A 140 29.19 -23.74 21.57
C GLN A 140 27.74 -23.94 22.03
N GLN A 141 27.49 -24.02 23.34
CA GLN A 141 26.12 -24.16 23.88
C GLN A 141 25.26 -22.92 23.57
N MET A 142 25.78 -21.71 23.78
CA MET A 142 25.08 -20.48 23.41
C MET A 142 24.81 -20.40 21.90
N GLN A 143 25.74 -20.88 21.06
CA GLN A 143 25.55 -20.89 19.61
C GLN A 143 24.46 -21.88 19.17
N GLN A 144 24.40 -23.09 19.76
CA GLN A 144 23.34 -24.07 19.51
C GLN A 144 21.97 -23.52 19.96
N MET A 145 21.88 -22.98 21.18
CA MET A 145 20.65 -22.36 21.69
C MET A 145 20.22 -21.17 20.80
N GLN A 146 21.15 -20.31 20.38
CA GLN A 146 20.85 -19.20 19.47
C GLN A 146 20.41 -19.67 18.07
N GLN A 147 20.91 -20.81 17.58
CA GLN A 147 20.41 -21.43 16.35
C GLN A 147 18.97 -21.93 16.51
N GLN A 148 18.66 -22.63 17.61
CA GLN A 148 17.29 -23.09 17.91
C GLN A 148 16.31 -21.91 17.98
N PHE A 149 16.67 -20.84 18.69
CA PHE A 149 15.83 -19.64 18.73
C PHE A 149 15.71 -18.97 17.35
N ARG A 150 16.79 -18.87 16.57
CA ARG A 150 16.72 -18.32 15.20
C ARG A 150 15.77 -19.10 14.29
N GLN A 151 15.71 -20.43 14.40
CA GLN A 151 14.75 -21.23 13.63
C GLN A 151 13.30 -20.91 14.01
N GLN A 152 13.03 -20.72 15.31
CA GLN A 152 11.72 -20.33 15.82
C GLN A 152 11.35 -18.89 15.41
N ASP A 153 12.29 -17.94 15.53
CA ASP A 153 12.17 -16.56 15.02
C ASP A 153 11.84 -16.57 13.52
N GLU A 154 12.52 -17.41 12.73
CA GLU A 154 12.36 -17.45 11.28
C GLU A 154 11.00 -18.02 10.85
N GLN A 155 10.47 -19.03 11.57
CA GLN A 155 9.11 -19.54 11.34
C GLN A 155 8.04 -18.46 11.60
N LEU A 156 8.15 -17.73 12.71
CA LEU A 156 7.23 -16.63 13.03
C LEU A 156 7.39 -15.47 12.04
N ARG A 157 8.61 -15.13 11.66
CA ARG A 157 8.90 -14.09 10.65
C ARG A 157 8.34 -14.46 9.28
N GLN A 158 8.37 -15.73 8.87
CA GLN A 158 7.74 -16.19 7.63
C GLN A 158 6.21 -16.06 7.70
N GLN A 159 5.59 -16.45 8.82
CA GLN A 159 4.15 -16.26 9.04
C GLN A 159 3.77 -14.77 8.99
N HIS A 160 4.51 -13.91 9.68
CA HIS A 160 4.30 -12.47 9.66
C HIS A 160 4.47 -11.89 8.24
N MET A 161 5.52 -12.29 7.51
CA MET A 161 5.74 -11.83 6.13
C MET A 161 4.58 -12.23 5.20
N GLN A 162 4.05 -13.46 5.34
CA GLN A 162 2.91 -13.91 4.55
C GLN A 162 1.65 -13.09 4.87
N MET A 163 1.36 -12.84 6.16
CA MET A 163 0.22 -12.02 6.58
C MET A 163 0.37 -10.56 6.13
N GLN A 164 1.55 -9.97 6.29
CA GLN A 164 1.87 -8.61 5.86
C GLN A 164 1.76 -8.47 4.33
N GLN A 165 2.22 -9.46 3.57
CA GLN A 165 2.03 -9.48 2.12
C GLN A 165 0.55 -9.53 1.72
N GLN A 166 -0.26 -10.33 2.42
CA GLN A 166 -1.72 -10.39 2.20
C GLN A 166 -2.39 -9.05 2.54
N GLN A 167 -2.00 -8.42 3.66
CA GLN A 167 -2.44 -7.09 4.06
C GLN A 167 -2.11 -6.04 3.01
N ASP A 168 -0.86 -5.98 2.53
CA ASP A 168 -0.43 -5.05 1.48
C ASP A 168 -1.07 -5.35 0.12
N GLN A 169 -1.47 -6.60 -0.15
CA GLN A 169 -2.21 -6.95 -1.36
C GLN A 169 -3.67 -6.48 -1.28
N GLN A 170 -4.36 -6.67 -0.15
CA GLN A 170 -5.71 -6.15 0.06
C GLN A 170 -5.71 -4.62 0.06
N ARG A 171 -4.74 -3.99 0.75
CA ARG A 171 -4.54 -2.54 0.77
C ARG A 171 -4.22 -1.97 -0.62
N ARG A 172 -3.46 -2.68 -1.46
CA ARG A 172 -3.23 -2.28 -2.86
C ARG A 172 -4.47 -2.43 -3.74
N GLN A 173 -5.27 -3.48 -3.57
CA GLN A 173 -6.58 -3.60 -4.25
C GLN A 173 -7.53 -2.45 -3.83
N MET A 174 -7.52 -2.05 -2.56
CA MET A 174 -8.30 -0.90 -2.08
C MET A 174 -7.70 0.48 -2.43
N MET A 175 -6.48 0.57 -2.96
CA MET A 175 -5.96 1.81 -3.55
C MET A 175 -6.11 1.84 -5.08
N GLN A 176 -5.97 0.71 -5.76
CA GLN A 176 -6.33 0.55 -7.17
C GLN A 176 -7.85 0.53 -7.31
N GLY A 177 -8.46 1.71 -7.24
CA GLY A 177 -9.79 1.93 -7.79
C GLY A 177 -9.72 1.78 -9.30
N PRO A 178 -10.85 1.49 -9.98
CA PRO A 178 -10.84 1.32 -11.42
C PRO A 178 -10.36 2.61 -12.10
N GLN A 179 -9.09 2.66 -12.52
CA GLN A 179 -8.53 3.66 -13.43
C GLN A 179 -8.98 3.40 -14.89
N ASN A 180 -10.14 2.78 -15.06
CA ASN A 180 -10.72 2.40 -16.35
C ASN A 180 -12.01 3.20 -16.55
N TRP A 181 -11.84 4.44 -17.01
CA TRP A 181 -12.82 5.22 -17.76
C TRP A 181 -12.07 5.99 -18.86
#